data_AF-A0A0S2SJV9-F1
#
_entry.id   AF-A0A0S2SJV9-F1
#
_cell.length_a   1.000
_cell.length_b   1.000
_cell.length_c   1.000
_cell.angle_alpha   90.00
_cell.angle_beta   90.00
_cell.angle_gamma   90.00
#
_symmetry.space_group_name_H-M   'P 1'
#
loop_
_entity.id
_entity.type
_entity.pdbx_description
1 polymer ?
#
loop_
_entity_poly.entity_id
_entity_poly.type
_entity_poly.pdbx_seq_one_letter_code
_entity_poly.pdbx_strand_id
1 'polypeptide(L)' 'MFQLTYTYEARKPGVKDKIVDMAFNGSGVRDTARVLKIGINTVIRALKNSPQGK' A
#
# COMPACT_ATOMS: atom_id res chain seq x y z
N MET A 1 8.69 -22.21 -6.41
CA MET A 1 7.77 -22.25 -5.25
C MET A 1 6.85 -21.03 -5.34
N PHE A 2 5.53 -21.19 -5.19
CA PHE A 2 4.54 -20.10 -5.30
C PHE A 2 3.94 -19.82 -3.92
N GLN A 3 3.80 -18.54 -3.56
CA GLN A 3 3.26 -18.14 -2.26
C GLN A 3 1.73 -18.08 -2.33
N LEU A 4 1.04 -19.06 -1.74
CA LEU A 4 -0.42 -19.14 -1.78
C LEU A 4 -1.13 -18.26 -0.75
N THR A 5 -0.53 -18.14 0.43
CA THR A 5 -1.12 -17.46 1.59
C THR A 5 -0.14 -16.46 2.16
N TYR A 6 -0.55 -15.20 2.25
CA TYR A 6 0.22 -14.16 2.90
C TYR A 6 -0.28 -14.00 4.34
N THR A 7 0.61 -14.23 5.31
CA THR A 7 0.36 -13.90 6.72
C THR A 7 0.30 -12.39 6.94
N TYR A 8 1.08 -11.63 6.17
CA TYR A 8 1.09 -10.17 6.23
C TYR A 8 0.35 -9.58 5.03
N GLU A 9 -0.81 -8.99 5.29
CA GLU A 9 -1.69 -8.46 4.24
C GLU A 9 -1.02 -7.40 3.38
N ALA A 10 -0.15 -6.57 3.95
CA ALA A 10 0.54 -5.52 3.20
C ALA A 10 1.53 -6.04 2.14
N ARG A 11 1.86 -7.34 2.18
CA ARG A 11 2.77 -7.99 1.22
C ARG A 11 2.03 -8.74 0.12
N LYS A 12 0.69 -8.79 0.18
CA LYS A 12 -0.14 -9.33 -0.89
C LYS A 12 0.11 -8.52 -2.17
N PRO A 13 0.18 -9.18 -3.34
CA PRO A 13 0.23 -8.49 -4.62
C PRO A 13 -0.99 -7.56 -4.76
N GLY A 14 -0.78 -6.36 -5.32
CA GLY A 14 -1.81 -5.33 -5.50
C GLY A 14 -2.02 -4.37 -4.32
N VAL A 15 -1.47 -4.63 -3.12
CA VAL A 15 -1.64 -3.68 -2.00
C VAL A 15 -0.87 -2.38 -2.22
N LYS A 16 0.31 -2.45 -2.85
CA LYS A 16 1.06 -1.24 -3.22
C LYS A 16 0.29 -0.38 -4.21
N ASP A 17 -0.29 -0.98 -5.24
CA ASP A 17 -1.06 -0.27 -6.25
C ASP A 17 -2.29 0.38 -5.64
N LYS A 18 -2.95 -0.32 -4.72
CA LYS A 18 -4.10 0.21 -3.97
C LYS A 18 -3.74 1.36 -3.04
N ILE A 19 -2.55 1.35 -2.44
CA ILE A 19 -2.05 2.50 -1.65
C ILE A 19 -1.87 3.73 -2.55
N VAL A 20 -1.28 3.55 -3.73
CA VAL A 20 -1.04 4.64 -4.68
C VAL A 20 -2.35 5.18 -5.23
N ASP A 21 -3.27 4.30 -5.63
CA ASP A 21 -4.60 4.69 -6.13
C ASP A 21 -5.38 5.49 -5.08
N MET A 22 -5.45 5.02 -3.83
CA MET A 22 -6.12 5.79 -2.78
C MET A 22 -5.47 7.14 -2.51
N ALA A 23 -4.13 7.21 -2.52
CA ALA A 23 -3.43 8.48 -2.34
C ALA A 23 -3.66 9.43 -3.52
N PHE A 24 -3.72 8.91 -4.75
CA PHE A 24 -4.07 9.66 -5.95
C PHE A 24 -5.50 10.20 -5.88
N ASN A 25 -6.43 9.42 -5.34
CA ASN A 25 -7.82 9.80 -5.09
C ASN A 25 -8.01 10.68 -3.83
N GLY A 26 -6.93 11.26 -3.28
CA GLY A 26 -6.97 12.22 -2.18
C GLY A 26 -7.06 11.62 -0.76
N SER A 27 -6.95 10.30 -0.61
CA SER A 27 -6.91 9.67 0.72
C SER A 27 -5.59 9.96 1.42
N GLY A 28 -5.66 10.40 2.67
CA GLY A 28 -4.48 10.65 3.49
C GLY A 28 -3.76 9.37 3.91
N VAL A 29 -2.47 9.48 4.27
CA VAL A 29 -1.63 8.35 4.72
C VAL A 29 -2.22 7.59 5.91
N ARG A 30 -2.85 8.30 6.86
CA ARG A 30 -3.48 7.69 8.05
C ARG A 30 -4.79 6.99 7.70
N ASP A 31 -5.53 7.51 6.73
CA ASP A 31 -6.80 6.96 6.29
C ASP A 31 -6.58 5.67 5.50
N THR A 32 -5.69 5.70 4.52
CA THR A 32 -5.22 4.51 3.78
C THR A 32 -4.69 3.41 4.70
N ALA A 33 -3.91 3.75 5.72
CA ALA A 33 -3.43 2.79 6.72
C ALA A 33 -4.59 2.12 7.48
N ARG A 34 -5.62 2.89 7.86
CA ARG A 34 -6.82 2.38 8.56
C ARG A 34 -7.65 1.49 7.65
N VAL A 35 -7.93 1.92 6.42
CA VAL A 35 -8.76 1.19 5.45
C VAL A 35 -8.11 -0.14 5.07
N LEU A 36 -6.81 -0.15 4.81
CA LEU A 36 -6.08 -1.36 4.44
C LEU A 36 -5.60 -2.19 5.62
N LYS A 37 -5.80 -1.72 6.87
CA LYS A 37 -5.32 -2.38 8.10
C LYS A 37 -3.81 -2.67 8.07
N ILE A 38 -3.03 -1.73 7.54
CA ILE A 38 -1.57 -1.83 7.43
C ILE A 38 -0.89 -0.73 8.23
N GLY A 39 0.39 -0.95 8.57
CA GLY A 39 1.17 0.06 9.28
C GLY A 39 1.37 1.32 8.45
N ILE A 40 1.32 2.49 9.10
CA ILE A 40 1.55 3.81 8.47
C ILE A 40 2.91 3.85 7.76
N ASN A 41 3.95 3.26 8.35
CA ASN A 41 5.27 3.17 7.74
C ASN A 41 5.27 2.44 6.40
N THR A 42 4.39 1.43 6.25
CA THR A 42 4.24 0.68 5.00
C THR A 42 3.61 1.55 3.92
N VAL A 43 2.60 2.36 4.28
CA VAL A 43 1.97 3.33 3.36
C VAL A 43 2.99 4.37 2.89
N ILE A 44 3.70 5.01 3.82
CA ILE A 44 4.73 6.01 3.50
C ILE A 44 5.80 5.41 2.58
N ARG A 45 6.28 4.20 2.91
CA ARG A 45 7.29 3.52 2.11
C ARG A 45 6.76 3.14 0.72
N ALA A 46 5.49 2.72 0.60
CA ALA A 46 4.88 2.43 -0.68
C ALA A 46 4.80 3.68 -1.57
N LEU A 47 4.38 4.82 -1.02
CA LEU A 47 4.31 6.10 -1.73
C LEU A 47 5.69 6.66 -2.10
N LYS A 48 6.71 6.46 -1.26
CA LYS A 48 8.09 6.87 -1.60
C LYS A 48 8.72 6.00 -2.69
N ASN A 49 8.29 4.75 -2.82
CA ASN A 49 8.82 3.80 -3.81
C ASN A 49 7.89 3.62 -5.02
N SER A 50 6.74 4.29 -5.05
CA SER A 50 5.90 4.30 -6.24
C SER A 50 6.62 5.06 -7.34
N PRO A 51 6.58 4.61 -8.60
CA PRO A 51 7.13 5.37 -9.72
C PRO A 51 6.42 6.72 -9.76
N GLN A 52 7.09 7.75 -9.25
CA GLN A 52 6.70 9.13 -9.48
C GLN A 52 6.86 9.33 -10.98
N GLY A 53 5.79 9.69 -11.67
CA GLY A 53 5.78 9.89 -13.12
C GLY A 53 7.03 10.66 -13.54
N LYS A 54 7.94 9.94 -14.20
CA LYS A 54 8.91 10.55 -15.09
C LYS A 54 8.28 10.62 -16.46
#